data_AF-A0AA42YUX8-F1
#
_entry.id   AF-A0AA42YUX8-F1
#
_cell.length_a   1.000
_cell.length_b   1.000
_cell.length_c   1.000
_cell.angle_alpha   90.00
_cell.angle_beta   90.00
_cell.angle_gamma   90.00
#
_symmetry.space_group_name_H-M   'P 1'
#
loop_
_entity.id
_entity.type
_entity.pdbx_description
1 polymer ?
#
loop_
_entity_poly.entity_id
_entity_poly.type
_entity_poly.pdbx_seq_one_letter_code
_entity_poly.pdbx_strand_id
1 'polypeptide(L)'
;MGPDESVAYAIATWGRFNATVSGDLLRALSGAFALVAAADGELARSEAAAFVELLRSKADVFSGIDFNALEVAFQDLSESLIADPEGGRLQALDCVARVKGNPEHCILVRSGAEIAIAADGRARAQEALALQEICRALGLES
;
A
#
# COMPACT_ATOMS: atom_id res chain seq x y z
N MET A 1 18.32 5.06 10.94
CA MET A 1 17.48 5.49 9.82
C MET A 1 16.37 6.37 10.37
N GLY A 2 16.37 7.65 10.03
CA GLY A 2 15.23 8.54 10.33
C GLY A 2 14.05 8.25 9.38
N PRO A 3 12.82 8.70 9.70
CA PRO A 3 11.65 8.49 8.85
C PRO A 3 11.85 9.02 7.42
N ASP A 4 12.55 10.15 7.28
CA ASP A 4 12.89 10.77 5.99
C ASP A 4 13.82 9.90 5.12
N GLU A 5 14.82 9.25 5.74
CA GLU A 5 15.79 8.38 5.07
C GLU A 5 15.15 7.07 4.58
N SER A 6 14.13 6.56 5.30
CA SER A 6 13.36 5.39 4.88
C SER A 6 12.50 5.68 3.64
N VAL A 7 11.88 6.85 3.61
CA VAL A 7 11.04 7.27 2.47
C VAL A 7 11.90 7.54 1.23
N ALA A 8 13.06 8.17 1.40
CA ALA A 8 14.01 8.35 0.30
C ALA A 8 14.48 7.00 -0.29
N TYR A 9 14.74 6.00 0.56
CA TYR A 9 15.06 4.65 0.12
C TYR A 9 13.88 3.98 -0.62
N ALA A 10 12.65 4.15 -0.13
CA ALA A 10 11.45 3.62 -0.77
C ALA A 10 11.22 4.23 -2.17
N ILE A 11 11.37 5.56 -2.30
CA ILE A 11 11.29 6.26 -3.60
C ILE A 11 12.39 5.77 -4.54
N ALA A 12 13.63 5.65 -4.05
CA ALA A 12 14.74 5.16 -4.87
C ALA A 12 14.53 3.70 -5.33
N THR A 13 13.86 2.89 -4.51
CA THR A 13 13.52 1.50 -4.85
C THR A 13 12.53 1.45 -6.00
N TRP A 14 11.48 2.26 -5.95
CA TRP A 14 10.54 2.43 -7.05
C TRP A 14 11.20 3.01 -8.30
N GLY A 15 12.09 3.99 -8.17
CA GLY A 15 12.83 4.56 -9.30
C GLY A 15 13.79 3.59 -10.00
N ARG A 16 14.19 2.49 -9.35
CA ARG A 16 15.02 1.43 -9.94
C ARG A 16 14.18 0.34 -10.62
N PHE A 17 12.90 0.23 -10.27
CA PHE A 17 12.01 -0.74 -10.87
C PHE A 17 11.71 -0.32 -12.32
N ASN A 18 12.07 -1.19 -13.26
CA ASN A 18 11.96 -0.91 -14.70
C ASN A 18 11.12 -1.97 -15.44
N ALA A 19 10.38 -2.81 -14.71
CA ALA A 19 9.55 -3.84 -15.26
C ALA A 19 8.07 -3.44 -15.25
N THR A 20 7.22 -4.23 -15.93
CA THR A 20 5.78 -4.03 -15.89
C THR A 20 5.22 -4.52 -14.56
N VAL A 21 4.37 -3.72 -13.93
CA VAL A 21 3.65 -4.13 -12.73
C VAL A 21 2.62 -5.19 -13.11
N SER A 22 2.82 -6.41 -12.60
CA SER A 22 1.87 -7.51 -12.78
C SER A 22 0.54 -7.23 -12.07
N GLY A 23 -0.54 -7.88 -12.51
CA GLY A 23 -1.85 -7.74 -11.87
C GLY A 23 -1.86 -8.13 -10.38
N ASP A 24 -1.06 -9.13 -10.00
CA ASP A 24 -0.92 -9.52 -8.59
C ASP A 24 -0.12 -8.49 -7.78
N LEU A 25 0.94 -7.91 -8.35
CA LEU A 25 1.67 -6.81 -7.70
C LEU A 25 0.79 -5.57 -7.52
N LEU A 26 0.00 -5.21 -8.54
CA LEU A 26 -0.95 -4.10 -8.46
C LEU A 26 -1.99 -4.34 -7.37
N ARG A 27 -2.58 -5.54 -7.30
CA ARG A 27 -3.54 -5.89 -6.23
C ARG A 27 -2.90 -5.88 -4.85
N ALA A 28 -1.67 -6.38 -4.73
CA ALA A 28 -0.93 -6.33 -3.47
C ALA A 28 -0.66 -4.89 -3.02
N LEU A 29 -0.33 -4.00 -3.97
CA LEU A 29 -0.17 -2.57 -3.68
C LEU A 29 -1.47 -1.91 -3.25
N SER A 30 -2.57 -2.14 -3.98
CA SER A 30 -3.89 -1.65 -3.59
C SER A 30 -4.30 -2.17 -2.20
N GLY A 31 -4.00 -3.43 -1.89
CA GLY A 31 -4.20 -4.03 -0.56
C GLY A 31 -3.40 -3.31 0.53
N ALA A 32 -2.10 -3.10 0.30
CA ALA A 32 -1.25 -2.37 1.24
C ALA A 32 -1.74 -0.93 1.47
N PHE A 33 -2.13 -0.24 0.41
CA PHE A 33 -2.69 1.11 0.49
C PHE A 33 -4.01 1.16 1.26
N ALA A 34 -4.91 0.21 1.02
CA ALA A 34 -6.18 0.12 1.74
C ALA A 34 -5.97 -0.14 3.24
N LEU A 35 -5.00 -0.99 3.60
CA LEU A 35 -4.62 -1.24 5.00
C LEU A 35 -4.03 0.00 5.68
N VAL A 36 -3.21 0.78 4.96
CA VAL A 36 -2.67 2.05 5.46
C VAL A 36 -3.79 3.08 5.65
N ALA A 37 -4.68 3.21 4.67
CA ALA A 37 -5.81 4.13 4.74
C ALA A 37 -6.77 3.80 5.90
N ALA A 38 -6.95 2.50 6.20
CA ALA A 38 -7.78 2.01 7.29
C ALA A 38 -7.01 1.75 8.61
N ALA A 39 -5.78 2.27 8.75
CA ALA A 39 -4.92 1.93 9.89
C ALA A 39 -5.51 2.32 11.26
N ASP A 40 -6.33 3.36 11.29
CA ASP A 40 -7.09 3.83 12.46
C ASP A 40 -8.24 2.87 12.88
N GLY A 41 -8.62 1.94 12.02
CA GLY A 41 -9.67 0.96 12.27
C GLY A 41 -11.01 1.30 11.63
N GLU A 42 -11.21 2.55 11.23
CA GLU A 42 -12.31 2.99 10.38
C GLU A 42 -11.76 3.64 9.11
N LEU A 43 -12.45 3.47 8.00
CA LEU A 43 -12.16 4.16 6.75
C LEU A 43 -13.45 4.81 6.28
N ALA A 44 -13.51 6.14 6.19
CA ALA A 44 -14.64 6.80 5.55
C ALA A 44 -14.45 6.84 4.02
N ARG A 45 -15.56 6.86 3.28
CA ARG A 45 -15.53 7.06 1.81
C ARG A 45 -14.80 8.35 1.41
N SER A 46 -14.94 9.41 2.21
CA SER A 46 -14.22 10.67 2.00
C SER A 46 -12.70 10.53 2.20
N GLU A 47 -12.26 9.71 3.15
CA GLU A 47 -10.85 9.44 3.40
C GLU A 47 -10.25 8.57 2.29
N ALA A 48 -10.97 7.53 1.86
CA ALA A 48 -10.58 6.72 0.71
C ALA A 48 -10.43 7.58 -0.56
N ALA A 49 -11.37 8.51 -0.83
CA ALA A 49 -11.28 9.43 -1.95
C ALA A 49 -10.07 10.38 -1.85
N ALA A 50 -9.81 10.95 -0.66
CA ALA A 50 -8.65 11.80 -0.43
C ALA A 50 -7.33 11.03 -0.60
N PHE A 51 -7.30 9.76 -0.18
CA PHE A 51 -6.16 8.87 -0.33
C PHE A 51 -5.87 8.55 -1.80
N VAL A 52 -6.89 8.35 -2.64
CA VAL A 52 -6.72 8.19 -4.09
C VAL A 52 -6.07 9.41 -4.71
N GLU A 53 -6.54 10.61 -4.37
CA GLU A 53 -5.96 11.86 -4.87
C GLU A 53 -4.51 12.03 -4.41
N LEU A 54 -4.21 11.62 -3.18
CA LEU A 54 -2.85 11.61 -2.65
C LEU A 54 -1.95 10.65 -3.44
N LEU A 55 -2.38 9.41 -3.69
CA LEU A 55 -1.64 8.44 -4.51
C LEU A 55 -1.41 8.98 -5.92
N ARG A 56 -2.42 9.61 -6.52
CA ARG A 56 -2.33 10.25 -7.85
C ARG A 56 -1.28 11.36 -7.88
N SER A 57 -1.13 12.14 -6.80
CA SER A 57 -0.06 13.14 -6.68
C SER A 57 1.34 12.54 -6.67
N LYS A 58 1.46 11.24 -6.38
CA LYS A 58 2.71 10.46 -6.36
C LYS A 58 2.88 9.58 -7.60
N ALA A 59 2.06 9.75 -8.63
CA ALA A 59 2.10 8.89 -9.82
C ALA A 59 3.46 8.88 -10.54
N ASP A 60 4.22 9.97 -10.46
CA ASP A 60 5.59 10.06 -11.00
C ASP A 60 6.57 9.08 -10.35
N VAL A 61 6.36 8.74 -9.06
CA VAL A 61 7.20 7.79 -8.32
C VAL A 61 6.89 6.34 -8.73
N PHE A 62 5.61 6.06 -8.97
CA PHE A 62 5.10 4.72 -9.26
C PHE A 62 5.09 4.42 -10.77
N SER A 63 6.25 4.58 -11.40
CA SER A 63 6.42 4.33 -12.84
C SER A 63 6.04 2.87 -13.19
N GLY A 64 5.25 2.71 -14.25
CA GLY A 64 4.80 1.39 -14.73
C GLY A 64 3.55 0.83 -14.05
N ILE A 65 2.95 1.54 -13.08
CA ILE A 65 1.62 1.21 -12.55
C ILE A 65 0.54 1.78 -13.48
N ASP A 66 -0.44 0.95 -13.85
CA ASP A 66 -1.70 1.44 -14.39
C ASP A 66 -2.55 2.02 -13.26
N PHE A 67 -2.50 3.35 -13.11
CA PHE A 67 -3.16 4.04 -11.99
C PHE A 67 -4.68 3.87 -11.99
N ASN A 68 -5.29 3.70 -13.16
CA ASN A 68 -6.72 3.47 -13.27
C ASN A 68 -7.09 2.10 -12.68
N ALA A 69 -6.34 1.05 -13.01
CA ALA A 69 -6.53 -0.28 -12.43
C ALA A 69 -6.21 -0.31 -10.93
N LEU A 70 -5.18 0.42 -10.49
CA LEU A 70 -4.83 0.58 -9.08
C LEU A 70 -5.98 1.22 -8.29
N GLU A 71 -6.53 2.31 -8.83
CA GLU A 71 -7.65 3.05 -8.23
C GLU A 71 -8.89 2.18 -8.12
N VAL A 72 -9.24 1.44 -9.17
CA VAL A 72 -10.37 0.50 -9.15
C VAL A 72 -10.18 -0.58 -8.09
N ALA A 73 -9.01 -1.21 -8.03
CA ALA A 73 -8.72 -2.23 -7.04
C ALA A 73 -8.69 -1.67 -5.61
N PHE A 74 -8.20 -0.45 -5.43
CA PHE A 74 -8.20 0.22 -4.13
C PHE A 74 -9.63 0.58 -3.68
N GLN A 75 -10.47 1.08 -4.59
CA GLN A 75 -11.86 1.40 -4.29
C GLN A 75 -12.64 0.15 -3.89
N ASP A 76 -12.50 -0.96 -4.62
CA ASP A 76 -13.13 -2.26 -4.28
C ASP A 76 -12.77 -2.74 -2.86
N LEU A 77 -11.48 -2.67 -2.53
CA LEU A 77 -10.99 -3.05 -1.19
C LEU A 77 -11.45 -2.06 -0.11
N SER A 78 -11.49 -0.77 -0.43
CA SER A 78 -11.98 0.27 0.48
C SER A 78 -13.47 0.11 0.77
N GLU A 79 -14.28 -0.19 -0.24
CA GLU A 79 -15.71 -0.49 -0.06
C GLU A 79 -15.93 -1.75 0.79
N SER A 80 -15.08 -2.77 0.60
CA SER A 80 -15.09 -3.98 1.43
C SER A 80 -14.72 -3.68 2.89
N LEU A 81 -13.71 -2.84 3.14
CA LEU A 81 -13.33 -2.36 4.48
C LEU A 81 -14.42 -1.51 5.14
N ILE A 82 -15.11 -0.67 4.38
CA ILE A 82 -16.24 0.14 4.87
C ILE A 82 -17.43 -0.75 5.27
N ALA A 83 -17.71 -1.78 4.46
CA ALA A 83 -18.84 -2.67 4.69
C ALA A 83 -18.59 -3.68 5.83
N ASP A 84 -17.39 -4.25 5.89
CA ASP A 84 -16.96 -5.21 6.91
C ASP A 84 -15.46 -5.00 7.21
N PRO A 85 -15.11 -4.21 8.24
CA PRO A 85 -13.72 -3.86 8.53
C PRO A 85 -12.81 -5.07 8.74
N GLU A 86 -13.29 -6.11 9.42
CA GLU A 86 -12.50 -7.32 9.67
C GLU A 86 -12.30 -8.14 8.38
N GLY A 87 -13.37 -8.43 7.62
CA GLY A 87 -13.28 -9.19 6.37
C GLY A 87 -12.55 -8.45 5.26
N GLY A 88 -12.78 -7.14 5.10
CA GLY A 88 -12.07 -6.30 4.13
C GLY A 88 -10.57 -6.25 4.42
N ARG A 89 -10.18 -6.22 5.70
CA ARG A 89 -8.76 -6.27 6.11
C ARG A 89 -8.13 -7.61 5.80
N LEU A 90 -8.83 -8.71 6.04
CA LEU A 90 -8.38 -10.06 5.65
C LEU A 90 -8.22 -10.18 4.12
N GLN A 91 -9.15 -9.62 3.34
CA GLN A 91 -9.09 -9.59 1.88
C GLN A 91 -7.88 -8.79 1.38
N ALA A 92 -7.62 -7.62 1.97
CA ALA A 92 -6.46 -6.81 1.63
C ALA A 92 -5.14 -7.54 1.97
N LEU A 93 -5.08 -8.23 3.11
CA LEU A 93 -3.93 -9.07 3.49
C LEU A 93 -3.75 -10.28 2.55
N ASP A 94 -4.82 -10.91 2.07
CA ASP A 94 -4.74 -11.97 1.04
C ASP A 94 -4.09 -11.43 -0.24
N CYS A 95 -4.54 -10.26 -0.71
CA CYS A 95 -3.96 -9.60 -1.88
C CYS A 95 -2.45 -9.34 -1.69
N VAL A 96 -2.05 -8.83 -0.52
CA VAL A 96 -0.63 -8.63 -0.19
C VAL A 96 0.13 -9.96 -0.17
N ALA A 97 -0.44 -11.02 0.40
CA ALA A 97 0.19 -12.32 0.50
C ALA A 97 0.40 -13.02 -0.86
N ARG A 98 -0.28 -12.61 -1.94
CA ARG A 98 -0.12 -13.20 -3.28
C ARG A 98 1.27 -13.01 -3.87
N VAL A 99 1.96 -11.93 -3.50
CA VAL A 99 3.33 -11.70 -3.96
C VAL A 99 4.37 -12.31 -3.03
N LYS A 100 3.94 -12.94 -1.93
CA LYS A 100 4.82 -13.66 -1.00
C LYS A 100 5.64 -14.70 -1.77
N GLY A 101 6.96 -14.65 -1.59
CA GLY A 101 7.91 -15.52 -2.29
C GLY A 101 8.61 -14.86 -3.48
N ASN A 102 8.16 -13.69 -3.94
CA ASN A 102 8.93 -12.85 -4.84
C ASN A 102 9.57 -11.67 -4.05
N PRO A 103 10.89 -11.71 -3.77
CA PRO A 103 11.52 -10.71 -2.91
C PRO A 103 11.47 -9.30 -3.49
N GLU A 104 11.55 -9.14 -4.81
CA GLU A 104 11.44 -7.82 -5.45
C GLU A 104 10.04 -7.24 -5.27
N HIS A 105 8.99 -8.05 -5.51
CA HIS A 105 7.61 -7.61 -5.29
C HIS A 105 7.33 -7.31 -3.82
N CYS A 106 7.82 -8.13 -2.89
CA CYS A 106 7.66 -7.86 -1.45
C CYS A 106 8.29 -6.51 -1.06
N ILE A 107 9.48 -6.21 -1.57
CA ILE A 107 10.13 -4.92 -1.32
C ILE A 107 9.32 -3.78 -1.93
N LEU A 108 8.82 -3.92 -3.16
CA LEU A 108 8.00 -2.88 -3.81
C LEU A 108 6.70 -2.59 -3.06
N VAL A 109 5.99 -3.62 -2.58
CA VAL A 109 4.77 -3.45 -1.79
C VAL A 109 5.08 -2.73 -0.49
N ARG A 110 6.13 -3.14 0.23
CA ARG A 110 6.58 -2.46 1.46
C ARG A 110 6.95 -1.00 1.18
N SER A 111 7.77 -0.74 0.17
CA SER A 111 8.19 0.62 -0.19
C SER A 111 7.02 1.49 -0.64
N GLY A 112 6.03 0.91 -1.34
CA GLY A 112 4.78 1.59 -1.65
C GLY A 112 4.05 2.04 -0.38
N ALA A 113 3.85 1.13 0.58
CA ALA A 113 3.22 1.45 1.85
C ALA A 113 3.97 2.55 2.62
N GLU A 114 5.30 2.48 2.68
CA GLU A 114 6.15 3.51 3.31
C GLU A 114 5.96 4.90 2.66
N ILE A 115 5.89 4.97 1.32
CA ILE A 115 5.62 6.22 0.59
C ILE A 115 4.23 6.76 0.92
N ALA A 116 3.22 5.88 0.98
CA ALA A 116 1.83 6.29 1.24
C ALA A 116 1.65 6.85 2.66
N ILE A 117 2.22 6.18 3.67
CA ILE A 117 2.26 6.66 5.07
C ILE A 117 2.93 8.05 5.15
N ALA A 118 4.06 8.21 4.46
CA ALA A 118 4.77 9.50 4.45
C ALA A 118 3.99 10.60 3.72
N ALA A 119 3.21 10.24 2.69
CA ALA A 119 2.43 11.18 1.91
C ALA A 119 1.22 11.71 2.70
N ASP A 120 0.59 10.91 3.56
CA ASP A 120 -0.52 11.38 4.42
C ASP A 120 -0.03 12.42 5.46
N GLY A 121 1.28 12.47 5.71
CA GLY A 121 1.92 13.48 6.56
C GLY A 121 1.55 13.37 8.03
N ARG A 122 0.88 12.28 8.42
CA ARG A 122 0.35 12.04 9.76
C ARG A 122 0.80 10.70 10.34
N ALA A 123 2.00 10.24 10.00
CA ALA A 123 2.57 9.00 10.51
C ALA A 123 2.38 8.85 12.04
N ARG A 124 1.41 8.02 12.42
CA ARG A 124 0.98 7.66 13.77
C ARG A 124 1.42 6.23 14.09
N ALA A 125 1.27 5.86 15.35
CA ALA A 125 1.50 4.49 15.81
C ALA A 125 0.66 3.45 15.03
N GLN A 126 -0.54 3.82 14.57
CA GLN A 126 -1.42 2.96 13.79
C GLN A 126 -0.85 2.60 12.41
N GLU A 127 -0.27 3.55 11.69
CA GLU A 127 0.34 3.29 10.37
C GLU A 127 1.57 2.37 10.48
N ALA A 128 2.32 2.49 11.58
CA ALA A 128 3.42 1.57 11.86
C ALA A 128 2.93 0.13 12.10
N LEU A 129 1.78 -0.04 12.76
CA LEU A 129 1.14 -1.35 12.93
C LEU A 129 0.66 -1.91 11.59
N ALA A 130 -0.01 -1.10 10.77
CA ALA A 130 -0.43 -1.52 9.42
C ALA A 130 0.77 -1.96 8.56
N LEU A 131 1.89 -1.22 8.62
CA LEU A 131 3.12 -1.61 7.93
C LEU A 131 3.71 -2.93 8.45
N GLN A 132 3.66 -3.17 9.76
CA GLN A 132 4.09 -4.45 10.34
C GLN A 132 3.23 -5.62 9.82
N GLU A 133 1.92 -5.43 9.72
CA GLU A 133 1.02 -6.47 9.20
C GLU A 133 1.24 -6.75 7.72
N ILE A 134 1.51 -5.71 6.93
CA ILE A 134 1.91 -5.85 5.53
C ILE A 134 3.22 -6.65 5.45
N CYS A 135 4.24 -6.28 6.23
CA CYS A 135 5.51 -7.02 6.29
C CYS A 135 5.31 -8.49 6.70
N ARG A 136 4.41 -8.76 7.65
CA ARG A 136 4.03 -10.11 8.06
C ARG A 136 3.41 -10.92 6.94
N ALA A 137 2.44 -10.33 6.23
CA ALA A 137 1.77 -10.98 5.10
C ALA A 137 2.77 -11.30 3.96
N LEU A 138 3.73 -10.41 3.72
CA LEU A 138 4.81 -10.59 2.74
C LEU A 138 5.88 -11.60 3.18
N GLY A 139 5.90 -12.01 4.45
CA GLY A 139 6.94 -12.87 5.02
C GLY A 139 8.30 -12.17 5.18
N LEU A 140 8.30 -10.84 5.35
CA LEU A 140 9.49 -10.02 5.57
C LEU A 140 9.86 -9.87 7.06
N GLU A 141 9.03 -10.38 7.96
CA GLU A 141 9.37 -10.46 9.38
C GLU A 141 10.48 -11.49 9.62
N SER A 142 11.60 -11.03 10.17
CA SER A 142 12.67 -11.82 10.79
C SER A 142 12.93 -11.28 12.19
#